data_AF-A0A8K0MNE6-F1
#
_entry.id   AF-A0A8K0MNE6-F1
#
_cell.length_a   1.000
_cell.length_b   1.000
_cell.length_c   1.000
_cell.angle_alpha   90.00
_cell.angle_beta   90.00
_cell.angle_gamma   90.00
#
_symmetry.space_group_name_H-M   'P 1'
#
loop_
_entity.id
_entity.type
_entity.pdbx_description
1 polymer ?
#
loop_
_entity_poly.entity_id
_entity_poly.type
_entity_poly.pdbx_seq_one_letter_code
_entity_poly.pdbx_strand_id
1 'polypeptide(L)'
;MGFVEKFNNKGNHTYKLGYNEFSDLTTQEFLTYYIGYKKPTHYSKSSGSKSFMYENLTTLQLAWIGKTKELSPLSSTKVNMEKVVNQLFEKRPKQFGIEGALPLKRDLTRFVKWPMTVQIQRKRRILRQRLKVPPALNQFTKTLDKNLPTSLFKMLLKYRPEDKAAKKECLLKRAQAKADLL
;
A
#
# COMPACT_ATOMS: atom_id res chain seq x y z
N MET A 1 -14.70 -12.11 -31.04
CA MET A 1 -14.47 -13.54 -30.77
C MET A 1 -13.47 -14.23 -31.71
N GLY A 2 -13.30 -13.79 -32.97
CA GLY A 2 -12.53 -14.57 -33.96
C GLY A 2 -10.99 -14.57 -33.89
N PHE A 3 -10.33 -13.87 -32.96
CA PHE A 3 -8.85 -13.82 -32.92
C PHE A 3 -8.24 -15.09 -32.31
N VAL A 4 -8.78 -15.53 -31.16
CA VAL A 4 -8.32 -16.73 -30.45
C VAL A 4 -8.52 -17.99 -31.29
N GLU A 5 -9.67 -18.10 -31.96
CA GLU A 5 -9.99 -19.21 -32.86
C GLU A 5 -9.08 -19.23 -34.10
N LYS A 6 -8.88 -18.08 -34.76
CA LYS A 6 -7.96 -17.97 -35.91
C LYS A 6 -6.52 -18.31 -35.53
N PHE A 7 -6.08 -17.95 -34.31
CA PHE A 7 -4.75 -18.29 -33.81
C PHE A 7 -4.63 -19.79 -33.55
N ASN A 8 -5.58 -20.40 -32.85
CA ASN A 8 -5.55 -21.84 -32.53
C ASN A 8 -5.62 -22.73 -33.78
N ASN A 9 -6.29 -22.27 -34.84
CA ASN A 9 -6.42 -23.01 -36.09
C ASN A 9 -5.19 -22.89 -37.01
N LYS A 10 -4.25 -21.98 -36.73
CA LYS A 10 -3.10 -21.68 -37.61
C LYS A 10 -1.89 -22.61 -37.40
N GLY A 11 -2.07 -23.72 -36.66
CA GLY A 11 -1.20 -24.91 -36.60
C GLY A 11 0.31 -24.66 -36.64
N ASN A 12 0.95 -24.60 -35.46
CA ASN A 12 2.38 -24.85 -35.16
C ASN A 12 2.67 -24.41 -33.72
N HIS A 13 1.80 -24.75 -32.76
CA HIS A 13 1.84 -24.23 -31.39
C HIS A 13 1.69 -25.39 -30.43
N THR A 14 2.52 -25.46 -29.39
CA THR A 14 2.46 -26.51 -28.34
C THR A 14 1.41 -26.21 -27.26
N TYR A 15 0.68 -25.11 -27.39
CA TYR A 15 -0.34 -24.65 -26.44
C TYR A 15 -1.51 -24.01 -27.18
N LYS A 16 -2.69 -24.03 -26.55
CA LYS A 16 -3.91 -23.40 -27.05
C LYS A 16 -4.21 -22.12 -26.27
N LEU A 17 -4.58 -21.05 -26.97
CA LEU A 17 -5.10 -19.85 -26.32
C LEU A 17 -6.57 -20.09 -25.96
N GLY A 18 -6.94 -19.79 -24.73
CA GLY A 18 -8.34 -19.81 -24.26
C GLY A 18 -8.72 -18.43 -23.75
N TYR A 19 -10.01 -18.12 -23.76
CA TYR A 19 -10.52 -16.95 -23.04
C TYR A 19 -10.40 -17.23 -21.54
N ASN A 20 -9.92 -16.23 -20.80
CA ASN A 20 -9.90 -16.29 -19.35
C ASN A 20 -11.35 -16.21 -18.87
N GLU A 21 -11.81 -17.12 -18.02
CA GLU A 21 -13.20 -17.12 -17.49
C GLU A 21 -13.57 -15.80 -16.77
N PHE A 22 -12.55 -15.02 -16.38
CA PHE A 22 -12.71 -13.71 -15.73
C PHE A 22 -12.54 -12.51 -16.68
N SER A 23 -12.39 -12.72 -18.00
CA SER A 23 -12.21 -11.59 -18.94
C SER A 23 -13.44 -10.72 -19.07
N ASP A 24 -14.61 -11.33 -18.90
CA ASP A 24 -15.90 -10.68 -19.13
C ASP A 24 -16.52 -10.14 -17.83
N LEU A 25 -15.87 -10.39 -16.69
CA LEU A 25 -16.31 -9.89 -15.39
C LEU A 25 -15.66 -8.55 -15.07
N THR A 26 -16.49 -7.57 -14.75
CA THR A 26 -16.04 -6.34 -14.10
C THR A 26 -15.44 -6.67 -12.73
N THR A 27 -14.58 -5.79 -12.23
CA THR A 27 -14.02 -5.94 -10.87
C THR A 27 -15.10 -6.08 -9.81
N GLN A 28 -16.26 -5.45 -10.01
CA GLN A 28 -17.39 -5.54 -9.09
C GLN A 28 -18.02 -6.94 -9.13
N GLU A 29 -18.31 -7.46 -10.32
CA GLU A 29 -18.89 -8.79 -10.50
C GLU A 29 -17.98 -9.90 -9.97
N PHE A 30 -16.67 -9.77 -10.18
CA PHE A 30 -15.71 -10.72 -9.63
C PHE A 30 -15.75 -10.77 -8.10
N LEU A 31 -15.78 -9.60 -7.43
CA LEU A 31 -15.84 -9.52 -5.96
C LEU A 31 -17.14 -10.13 -5.41
N THR A 32 -18.27 -9.89 -6.07
CA THR A 32 -19.58 -10.37 -5.61
C THR A 32 -19.71 -11.88 -5.72
N TYR A 33 -19.37 -12.47 -6.87
CA TYR A 33 -19.58 -13.90 -7.13
C TYR A 33 -18.54 -14.80 -6.46
N TYR A 34 -17.27 -14.40 -6.42
CA TYR A 34 -16.19 -15.27 -5.93
C TYR A 34 -15.77 -14.99 -4.50
N ILE A 35 -16.01 -13.78 -3.99
CA ILE A 35 -15.53 -13.35 -2.67
C ILE A 35 -16.70 -13.15 -1.70
N GLY A 36 -17.94 -13.29 -2.17
CA GLY A 36 -19.15 -13.15 -1.35
C GLY A 36 -19.37 -11.73 -0.83
N TYR A 37 -18.72 -10.72 -1.44
CA TYR A 37 -18.84 -9.33 -1.01
C TYR A 37 -20.17 -8.75 -1.49
N LYS A 38 -21.15 -8.62 -0.59
CA LYS A 38 -22.43 -7.96 -0.89
C LYS A 38 -22.28 -6.43 -0.75
N LYS A 39 -22.32 -5.72 -1.87
CA LYS A 39 -22.36 -4.24 -1.87
C LYS A 39 -23.74 -3.77 -1.37
N PRO A 40 -23.83 -2.96 -0.29
CA PRO A 40 -25.10 -2.42 0.17
C PRO A 40 -25.72 -1.51 -0.91
N THR A 41 -26.99 -1.76 -1.23
CA THR A 41 -27.81 -1.02 -2.22
C THR A 41 -28.36 0.29 -1.70
N HIS A 42 -28.19 0.58 -0.41
CA HIS A 42 -28.62 1.81 0.23
C HIS A 42 -27.39 2.46 0.85
N TYR A 43 -26.98 3.60 0.30
CA TYR A 43 -25.97 4.45 0.93
C TYR A 43 -26.62 5.10 2.16
N SER A 44 -26.57 4.41 3.30
CA SER A 44 -26.74 5.06 4.59
C SER A 44 -25.63 6.11 4.72
N LYS A 45 -26.00 7.39 4.75
CA LYS A 45 -25.08 8.49 5.06
C LYS A 45 -24.46 8.19 6.42
N SER A 46 -23.26 7.63 6.45
CA SER A 46 -22.45 7.61 7.66
C SER A 46 -21.99 9.05 7.90
N SER A 47 -22.50 9.65 8.96
CA SER A 47 -21.96 10.88 9.51
C SER A 47 -20.50 10.62 9.90
N GLY A 48 -19.57 11.23 9.16
CA GLY A 48 -18.17 11.37 9.60
C GLY A 48 -17.23 10.22 9.24
N SER A 49 -17.00 9.99 7.95
CA SER A 49 -15.72 9.42 7.51
C SER A 49 -14.63 10.48 7.72
N LYS A 50 -13.80 10.33 8.77
CA LYS A 50 -12.54 11.08 8.87
C LYS A 50 -11.63 10.60 7.74
N SER A 51 -11.65 11.35 6.63
CA SER A 51 -10.65 11.27 5.58
C SER A 51 -9.27 11.42 6.22
N PHE A 52 -8.46 10.36 6.16
CA PHE A 52 -7.06 10.43 6.53
C PHE A 52 -6.34 11.30 5.49
N MET A 53 -6.27 12.59 5.76
CA MET A 53 -5.48 13.53 4.98
C MET A 53 -4.01 13.33 5.37
N TYR A 54 -3.12 13.31 4.38
CA TYR A 54 -1.70 13.45 4.62
C TYR A 54 -1.46 14.89 5.13
N GLU A 55 -1.17 15.02 6.41
CA GLU A 55 -0.59 16.25 6.95
C GLU A 55 0.75 16.52 6.26
N ASN A 56 0.94 17.75 5.80
CA ASN A 56 2.18 18.19 5.16
C ASN A 56 3.35 18.01 6.13
N LEU A 57 4.39 17.29 5.69
CA LEU A 57 5.56 16.87 6.49
C LEU A 57 6.49 18.02 6.95
N THR A 58 6.04 19.28 6.90
CA THR A 58 6.86 20.46 7.22
C THR A 58 6.76 20.90 8.68
N THR A 59 5.76 20.43 9.45
CA THR A 59 5.50 20.88 10.83
C THR A 59 6.44 20.26 11.88
N LEU A 60 7.19 19.20 11.52
CA LEU A 60 8.10 18.51 12.44
C LEU A 60 9.53 19.06 12.47
N GLN A 61 9.85 20.06 11.62
CA GLN A 61 11.23 20.55 11.46
C GLN A 61 11.56 21.81 12.26
N LEU A 62 10.57 22.49 12.88
CA LEU A 62 10.78 23.75 13.63
C LEU A 62 10.69 23.61 15.16
N ALA A 63 10.47 22.40 15.70
CA ALA A 63 10.36 22.19 17.16
C ALA A 63 11.68 21.87 17.88
N TRP A 64 12.81 21.82 17.17
CA TRP A 64 14.11 21.37 17.70
C TRP A 64 15.23 22.42 17.65
N ILE A 65 14.87 23.72 17.66
CA ILE A 65 15.84 24.81 17.82
C ILE A 65 15.42 25.60 19.06
N GLY A 66 16.04 25.26 20.20
CA GLY A 66 15.85 25.99 21.44
C GLY A 66 15.79 25.10 22.68
N LYS A 67 16.87 24.37 23.00
CA LYS A 67 17.14 24.00 24.39
C LYS A 67 18.63 24.15 24.66
N THR A 68 18.92 25.16 25.46
CA THR A 68 20.23 25.54 25.99
C THR A 68 20.85 24.39 26.79
N LYS A 69 22.18 24.29 26.70
CA LYS A 69 23.02 23.42 27.52
C LYS A 69 22.93 23.85 28.98
N GLU A 70 22.12 23.16 29.76
CA GLU A 70 22.26 23.13 31.21
C GLU A 70 23.16 21.96 31.62
N LEU A 71 24.01 22.24 32.60
CA LEU A 71 25.06 21.38 33.13
C LEU A 71 24.48 20.08 33.69
N SER A 72 25.18 18.98 33.44
CA SER A 72 24.88 17.65 33.97
C SER A 72 24.70 17.68 35.49
N PRO A 73 23.61 17.15 36.05
CA PRO A 73 23.52 16.96 37.49
C PRO A 73 24.54 15.89 37.88
N LEU A 74 25.40 16.25 38.84
CA LEU A 74 26.30 15.36 39.56
C LEU A 74 25.52 14.13 40.01
N SER A 75 26.12 12.96 39.80
CA SER A 75 25.65 11.62 40.14
C SER A 75 24.69 11.60 41.33
N SER A 76 23.40 11.39 41.06
CA SER A 76 22.44 11.08 42.10
C SER A 76 22.80 9.74 42.71
N THR A 77 23.31 9.79 43.95
CA THR A 77 23.41 8.65 44.84
C THR A 77 22.07 7.93 44.82
N LYS A 78 22.04 6.70 44.32
CA LYS A 78 20.83 5.87 44.33
C LYS A 78 20.43 5.65 45.77
N VAL A 79 19.46 6.43 46.26
CA VAL A 79 18.83 6.17 47.53
C VAL A 79 18.11 4.83 47.38
N ASN A 80 18.65 3.83 48.06
CA ASN A 80 18.13 2.47 48.06
C ASN A 80 16.85 2.50 48.91
N MET A 81 15.75 2.91 48.30
CA MET A 81 14.45 2.81 48.95
C MET A 81 14.15 1.32 49.11
N GLU A 82 14.17 0.84 50.36
CA GLU A 82 13.74 -0.51 50.70
C GLU A 82 12.33 -0.70 50.15
N LYS A 83 12.21 -1.55 49.13
CA LYS A 83 10.92 -1.95 48.61
C LYS A 83 10.28 -2.76 49.72
N VAL A 84 9.22 -2.24 50.32
CA VAL A 84 8.36 -2.98 51.26
C VAL A 84 7.84 -4.22 50.51
N VAL A 85 8.50 -5.36 50.69
CA VAL A 85 8.12 -6.62 50.05
C VAL A 85 6.96 -7.17 50.83
N ASN A 86 5.77 -7.09 50.24
CA ASN A 86 4.57 -7.63 50.83
C ASN A 86 4.65 -9.16 50.86
N GLN A 87 4.75 -9.75 52.07
CA GLN A 87 5.00 -11.18 52.30
C GLN A 87 3.95 -12.10 51.66
N LEU A 88 2.79 -11.55 51.27
CA LEU A 88 1.71 -12.27 50.61
C LEU A 88 2.00 -12.63 49.14
N PHE A 89 2.92 -11.94 48.45
CA PHE A 89 3.15 -12.12 47.03
C PHE A 89 4.52 -12.73 46.70
N GLU A 90 4.50 -13.92 46.10
CA GLU A 90 5.70 -14.61 45.60
C GLU A 90 5.80 -14.50 44.07
N LYS A 91 7.03 -14.39 43.54
CA LYS A 91 7.27 -14.43 42.08
C LYS A 91 7.16 -15.88 41.57
N ARG A 92 6.20 -16.15 40.68
CA ARG A 92 6.01 -17.47 40.04
C ARG A 92 6.31 -17.40 38.53
N PRO A 93 7.59 -17.41 38.11
CA PRO A 93 7.95 -17.37 36.70
C PRO A 93 7.53 -18.68 36.01
N LYS A 94 6.92 -18.58 34.84
CA LYS A 94 6.56 -19.74 34.02
C LYS A 94 7.74 -20.12 33.14
N GLN A 95 8.17 -21.38 33.20
CA GLN A 95 9.20 -21.91 32.31
C GLN A 95 8.56 -22.29 30.97
N PHE A 96 8.88 -21.52 29.92
CA PHE A 96 8.44 -21.82 28.56
C PHE A 96 9.49 -22.68 27.86
N GLY A 97 9.06 -23.74 27.18
CA GLY A 97 9.95 -24.70 26.53
C GLY A 97 9.20 -25.97 26.16
N ILE A 98 9.90 -26.93 25.57
CA ILE A 98 9.36 -28.27 25.35
C ILE A 98 9.10 -28.90 26.73
N GLU A 99 7.93 -29.52 26.91
CA GLU A 99 7.45 -30.12 28.18
C GLU A 99 7.30 -29.14 29.37
N GLY A 100 7.40 -27.82 29.12
CA GLY A 100 7.17 -26.78 30.13
C GLY A 100 5.73 -26.25 30.14
N ALA A 101 5.57 -25.03 30.64
CA ALA A 101 4.29 -24.32 30.62
C ALA A 101 3.84 -23.98 29.18
N LEU A 102 2.52 -23.86 28.97
CA LEU A 102 1.94 -23.49 27.67
C LEU A 102 2.61 -22.24 27.08
N PRO A 103 2.99 -22.26 25.79
CA PRO A 103 3.68 -21.13 25.18
C PRO A 103 2.76 -19.91 25.11
N LEU A 104 3.36 -18.73 25.22
CA LEU A 104 2.67 -17.47 24.95
C LEU A 104 2.23 -17.41 23.48
N LYS A 105 1.20 -16.59 23.21
CA LYS A 105 0.81 -16.25 21.84
C LYS A 105 1.98 -15.54 21.15
N ARG A 106 2.49 -16.12 20.06
CA ARG A 106 3.60 -15.60 19.25
C ARG A 106 3.11 -15.11 17.90
N ASP A 107 3.91 -14.29 17.21
CA ASP A 107 3.62 -13.93 15.84
C ASP A 107 3.71 -15.18 14.93
N LEU A 108 2.60 -15.50 14.26
CA LEU A 108 2.48 -16.61 13.33
C LEU A 108 2.49 -16.17 11.86
N THR A 109 2.64 -14.87 11.54
CA THR A 109 2.53 -14.31 10.18
C THR A 109 3.31 -15.08 9.11
N ARG A 110 4.49 -15.62 9.45
CA ARG A 110 5.30 -16.46 8.55
C ARG A 110 4.72 -17.85 8.28
N PHE A 111 4.05 -18.44 9.26
CA PHE A 111 3.51 -19.81 9.24
C PHE A 111 2.00 -19.87 8.95
N VAL A 112 1.34 -18.72 8.89
CA VAL A 112 -0.06 -18.61 8.48
C VAL A 112 -0.20 -19.13 7.05
N LYS A 113 -1.22 -19.97 6.83
CA LYS A 113 -1.68 -20.32 5.48
C LYS A 113 -2.36 -19.10 4.86
N TRP A 114 -1.59 -18.32 4.11
CA TRP A 114 -2.07 -17.11 3.45
C TRP A 114 -3.13 -17.43 2.37
N PRO A 115 -4.07 -16.50 2.08
CA PRO A 115 -5.03 -16.65 0.97
C PRO A 115 -4.35 -16.95 -0.37
N MET A 116 -5.00 -17.71 -1.24
CA MET A 116 -4.40 -18.23 -2.48
C MET A 116 -3.84 -17.13 -3.39
N THR A 117 -4.54 -15.99 -3.51
CA THR A 117 -4.11 -14.84 -4.30
C THR A 117 -2.77 -14.26 -3.83
N VAL A 118 -2.59 -14.13 -2.52
CA VAL A 118 -1.33 -13.65 -1.91
C VAL A 118 -0.21 -14.64 -2.17
N GLN A 119 -0.48 -15.95 -2.06
CA GLN A 119 0.50 -16.98 -2.37
C GLN A 119 0.95 -16.91 -3.83
N ILE A 120 0.02 -16.80 -4.77
CA ILE A 120 0.31 -16.69 -6.21
C ILE A 120 1.13 -15.42 -6.50
N GLN A 121 0.77 -14.27 -5.91
CA GLN A 121 1.53 -13.02 -6.07
C GLN A 121 2.98 -13.16 -5.57
N ARG A 122 3.18 -13.76 -4.39
CA ARG A 122 4.51 -14.01 -3.82
C ARG A 122 5.31 -15.00 -4.68
N LYS A 123 4.72 -16.13 -5.08
CA LYS A 123 5.34 -17.12 -5.97
C LYS A 123 5.74 -16.50 -7.32
N ARG A 124 4.88 -15.68 -7.91
CA ARG A 124 5.17 -14.95 -9.17
C ARG A 124 6.38 -14.01 -9.01
N ARG A 125 6.49 -13.29 -7.89
CA ARG A 125 7.67 -12.46 -7.59
C ARG A 125 8.94 -13.29 -7.47
N ILE A 126 8.90 -14.39 -6.72
CA ILE A 126 10.04 -15.31 -6.55
C ILE A 126 10.47 -15.87 -7.91
N LEU A 127 9.52 -16.31 -8.74
CA LEU A 127 9.82 -16.88 -10.04
C LEU A 127 10.56 -15.88 -10.95
N ARG A 128 10.12 -14.62 -11.00
CA ARG A 128 10.80 -13.57 -11.78
C ARG A 128 12.22 -13.27 -11.29
N GLN A 129 12.50 -13.47 -10.00
CA GLN A 129 13.85 -13.27 -9.45
C GLN A 129 14.76 -14.47 -9.73
N ARG A 130 14.20 -15.68 -9.81
CA ARG A 130 14.96 -16.93 -9.97
C ARG A 130 15.25 -17.26 -11.43
N LEU A 131 14.35 -16.89 -12.34
CA LEU A 131 14.54 -17.12 -13.76
C LEU A 131 15.41 -16.02 -14.38
N LYS A 132 16.12 -16.37 -15.46
CA LYS A 132 16.83 -15.39 -16.29
C LYS A 132 15.81 -14.57 -17.08
N VAL A 133 15.70 -13.28 -16.76
CA VAL A 133 14.78 -12.35 -17.41
C VAL A 133 15.49 -11.68 -18.62
N PRO A 134 14.88 -11.66 -19.82
CA PRO A 134 15.44 -10.99 -20.99
C PRO A 134 15.74 -9.50 -20.76
N PRO A 135 16.81 -8.93 -21.35
CA PRO A 135 17.24 -7.55 -21.09
C PRO A 135 16.19 -6.50 -21.44
N ALA A 136 15.41 -6.71 -22.51
CA ALA A 136 14.31 -5.84 -22.89
C ALA A 136 13.22 -5.74 -21.81
N LEU A 137 13.00 -6.79 -21.03
CA LEU A 137 12.09 -6.76 -19.88
C LEU A 137 12.80 -6.27 -18.61
N ASN A 138 14.09 -6.57 -18.47
CA ASN A 138 14.86 -6.18 -17.30
C ASN A 138 15.17 -4.68 -17.24
N GLN A 139 15.06 -3.93 -18.35
CA GLN A 139 15.26 -2.48 -18.32
C GLN A 139 14.33 -1.76 -17.34
N PHE A 140 13.11 -2.28 -17.14
CA PHE A 140 12.12 -1.68 -16.23
C PHE A 140 12.39 -1.95 -14.74
N THR A 141 13.30 -2.87 -14.41
CA THR A 141 13.72 -3.07 -13.01
C THR A 141 14.74 -2.01 -12.59
N LYS A 142 15.47 -1.43 -13.56
CA LYS A 142 16.44 -0.36 -13.37
C LYS A 142 15.75 1.00 -13.47
N THR A 143 15.35 1.54 -12.34
CA THR A 143 14.66 2.83 -12.26
C THR A 143 15.64 4.00 -12.11
N LEU A 144 15.15 5.22 -12.29
CA LEU A 144 15.87 6.45 -11.90
C LEU A 144 16.18 6.45 -10.39
N ASP A 145 17.21 7.20 -9.98
CA ASP A 145 17.56 7.39 -8.57
C ASP A 145 16.47 8.16 -7.82
N LYS A 146 16.55 8.28 -6.49
CA LYS A 146 15.45 8.86 -5.70
C LYS A 146 15.25 10.37 -5.92
N ASN A 147 16.28 11.10 -6.35
CA ASN A 147 16.23 12.57 -6.44
C ASN A 147 15.60 13.03 -7.76
N LEU A 148 15.96 12.40 -8.89
CA LEU A 148 15.45 12.78 -10.22
C LEU A 148 13.91 12.72 -10.38
N PRO A 149 13.18 11.69 -9.88
CA PRO A 149 11.73 11.60 -9.97
C PRO A 149 11.03 12.79 -9.32
N THR A 150 11.55 13.32 -8.21
CA THR A 150 10.91 14.44 -7.52
C THR A 150 10.92 15.71 -8.38
N SER A 151 12.02 15.99 -9.07
CA SER A 151 12.15 17.11 -10.02
C SER A 151 11.27 16.88 -11.26
N LEU A 152 11.32 15.67 -11.81
CA LEU A 152 10.53 15.29 -12.98
C LEU A 152 9.03 15.40 -12.71
N PHE A 153 8.53 14.87 -11.58
CA PHE A 153 7.12 14.97 -11.23
C PHE A 153 6.68 16.42 -10.95
N LYS A 154 7.52 17.26 -10.34
CA LYS A 154 7.22 18.71 -10.20
C LYS A 154 7.02 19.38 -11.56
N MET A 155 7.91 19.10 -12.52
CA MET A 155 7.79 19.61 -13.88
C MET A 155 6.52 19.07 -14.57
N LEU A 156 6.28 17.76 -14.51
CA LEU A 156 5.09 17.15 -15.13
C LEU A 156 3.78 17.65 -14.53
N LEU A 157 3.75 17.95 -13.23
CA LEU A 157 2.58 18.50 -12.56
C LEU A 157 2.26 19.93 -13.04
N LYS A 158 3.29 20.74 -13.33
CA LYS A 158 3.10 22.09 -13.90
C LYS A 158 2.43 22.05 -15.28
N TYR A 159 2.75 21.04 -16.08
CA TYR A 159 2.22 20.86 -17.43
C TYR A 159 1.15 19.75 -17.50
N ARG A 160 0.45 19.51 -16.39
CA ARG A 160 -0.64 18.54 -16.35
C ARG A 160 -1.77 19.03 -17.28
N PRO A 161 -2.34 18.17 -18.13
CA PRO A 161 -3.45 18.56 -19.00
C PRO A 161 -4.68 18.97 -18.19
N GLU A 162 -5.51 19.83 -18.77
CA GLU A 162 -6.74 20.31 -18.14
C GLU A 162 -7.71 19.16 -17.84
N ASP A 163 -8.29 19.20 -16.64
CA ASP A 163 -9.39 18.32 -16.28
C ASP A 163 -10.66 18.70 -17.08
N LYS A 164 -11.57 17.75 -17.24
CA LYS A 164 -12.81 17.96 -18.03
C LYS A 164 -13.64 19.16 -17.55
N ALA A 165 -13.64 19.45 -16.24
CA ALA A 165 -14.31 20.62 -15.66
C ALA A 165 -13.61 21.93 -16.02
N ALA A 166 -12.29 22.00 -15.85
CA ALA A 166 -11.48 23.16 -16.21
C ALA A 166 -11.60 23.49 -17.72
N LYS A 167 -11.63 22.45 -18.57
CA LYS A 167 -11.86 22.61 -20.01
C LYS A 167 -13.23 23.19 -20.32
N LYS A 168 -14.29 22.77 -19.62
CA LYS A 168 -15.64 23.33 -19.78
C LYS A 168 -15.67 24.81 -19.40
N GLU A 169 -15.09 25.17 -18.26
CA GLU A 169 -15.00 26.56 -17.81
C GLU A 169 -14.19 27.43 -18.79
N CYS A 170 -13.06 26.90 -19.29
CA CYS A 170 -12.23 27.56 -20.29
C CYS A 170 -13.01 27.85 -21.58
N LEU A 171 -13.77 26.87 -22.09
CA LEU A 171 -14.62 27.04 -23.28
C LEU A 171 -15.74 28.06 -23.04
N LEU A 172 -16.40 28.02 -21.87
CA LEU A 172 -17.44 28.99 -21.53
C LEU A 172 -16.88 30.42 -21.45
N LYS A 173 -15.76 30.62 -20.77
CA LYS A 173 -15.07 31.92 -20.70
C LYS A 173 -14.67 32.43 -22.08
N ARG A 174 -14.17 31.56 -22.94
CA ARG A 174 -13.79 31.91 -24.32
C ARG A 174 -15.00 32.30 -25.16
N ALA A 175 -16.11 31.60 -25.01
CA ALA A 175 -17.36 31.92 -25.71
C ALA A 175 -17.92 33.27 -25.24
N GLN A 176 -17.92 33.53 -23.93
CA GLN A 176 -18.33 34.82 -23.34
C GLN A 176 -17.46 35.98 -23.83
N ALA A 177 -16.13 35.87 -23.71
CA ALA A 177 -15.20 36.91 -24.17
C ALA A 177 -15.30 37.19 -25.68
N LYS A 178 -15.66 36.19 -26.48
CA LYS A 178 -15.92 36.38 -27.91
C LYS A 178 -17.25 37.09 -28.18
N ALA A 179 -18.26 36.86 -27.34
CA ALA A 179 -19.54 37.56 -27.42
C ALA A 179 -19.40 39.04 -26.98
N ASP A 180 -18.59 39.34 -25.97
CA ASP A 180 -18.36 40.71 -25.48
C ASP A 180 -17.55 41.59 -26.47
N LEU A 181 -16.87 40.96 -27.44
CA LEU A 181 -16.12 41.66 -28.51
C LEU A 181 -17.00 42.02 -29.73
N LEU A 182 -18.26 41.59 -29.76
CA LEU A 182 -19.26 41.88 -30.79
C LEU A 182 -20.29 42.89 -30.27
#